data_AF-A0A7R9ZVV9-F1
#
_entry.id   AF-A0A7R9ZVV9-F1
#
_cell.length_a   1.000
_cell.length_b   1.000
_cell.length_c   1.000
_cell.angle_alpha   90.00
_cell.angle_beta   90.00
_cell.angle_gamma   90.00
#
_symmetry.space_group_name_H-M   'P 1'
#
loop_
_entity.id
_entity.type
_entity.pdbx_description
1 polymer ?
#
loop_
_entity_poly.entity_id
_entity_poly.type
_entity_poly.pdbx_seq_one_letter_code
_entity_poly.pdbx_strand_id
1 'polypeptide(L)'
;MGTACSSASKARRMAAPALGGLPDSPDPELTNAYSCEVLHTTKGLLRGDWGSFKAEAFYRPLPGGVTTVRHILIRSLEVSKYAEREGEVIAVDSLGEGSYAHVFGVAHVAAKVISDRERPWVHRAAVQEALRADRLLLGPRVFGHGTVEQSLGGHFRGTALFMERLEPLGEEWSEADTAVLLGEAAKVARVGFHNDLKLANVLRREGKPVIIDFDLWSPWIVKVAVTSGCLEHDFQEFLEPLGDPAVQNFREYYDLFAFSLTLQDGQLYRSTLQRLQALWAMLEVPVLCPLSKVLGTEKLGEVPFEVLVRVPLRGVTVNLLDLRGNLFAHLQNEGDAAPGALPAPCEQLPQRFKSNGVYWP
;
A
#
# COMPACT_ATOMS: atom_id res chain seq x y z
N MET A 1 11.24 33.43 -34.90
CA MET A 1 12.15 32.52 -34.17
C MET A 1 11.48 32.26 -32.82
N GLY A 2 10.80 31.15 -32.53
CA GLY A 2 10.79 29.83 -33.13
C GLY A 2 11.04 28.82 -32.01
N THR A 3 9.99 28.40 -31.30
CA THR A 3 9.92 27.14 -30.54
C THR A 3 8.45 26.82 -30.26
N ALA A 4 7.84 26.07 -31.19
CA ALA A 4 6.68 25.24 -30.91
C ALA A 4 7.16 23.92 -30.31
N CYS A 5 6.53 23.45 -29.23
CA CYS A 5 6.13 22.05 -29.00
C CYS A 5 5.74 21.86 -27.53
N SER A 6 4.43 21.86 -27.26
CA SER A 6 3.85 21.16 -26.10
C SER A 6 2.39 20.83 -26.41
N SER A 7 2.15 20.24 -27.57
CA SER A 7 0.96 19.42 -27.79
C SER A 7 1.27 18.00 -27.31
N ALA A 8 1.55 17.85 -26.01
CA ALA A 8 1.47 16.55 -25.38
C ALA A 8 -0.02 16.15 -25.38
N SER A 9 -0.28 15.01 -25.98
CA SER A 9 -1.61 14.47 -26.24
C SER A 9 -2.49 14.49 -25.00
N LYS A 10 -3.52 15.34 -25.01
CA LYS A 10 -4.80 15.01 -24.36
C LYS A 10 -5.37 13.79 -25.09
N ALA A 11 -4.77 12.62 -24.85
CA ALA A 11 -5.41 11.35 -25.15
C ALA A 11 -6.76 11.40 -24.46
N ARG A 12 -7.82 11.32 -25.27
CA ARG A 12 -9.22 11.29 -24.84
C ARG A 12 -9.31 10.22 -23.76
N ARG A 13 -9.34 10.63 -22.47
CA ARG A 13 -9.45 9.72 -21.33
C ARG A 13 -10.75 8.95 -21.51
N MET A 14 -10.67 7.72 -22.00
CA MET A 14 -11.82 6.82 -21.95
C MET A 14 -12.14 6.62 -20.48
N ALA A 15 -13.42 6.69 -20.13
CA ALA A 15 -13.85 6.37 -18.78
C ALA A 15 -13.40 4.95 -18.45
N ALA A 16 -12.79 4.75 -17.28
CA ALA A 16 -12.43 3.42 -16.83
C ALA A 16 -13.71 2.56 -16.77
N PRO A 17 -13.65 1.28 -17.18
CA PRO A 17 -14.81 0.41 -17.05
C PRO A 17 -15.21 0.31 -15.58
N ALA A 18 -16.51 0.42 -15.29
CA ALA A 18 -17.03 0.21 -13.94
C ALA A 18 -16.85 -1.26 -13.56
N LEU A 19 -15.87 -1.53 -12.70
CA LEU A 19 -15.54 -2.86 -12.22
C LEU A 19 -16.23 -3.12 -10.87
N GLY A 20 -17.10 -4.14 -10.84
CA GLY A 20 -17.70 -4.63 -9.61
C GLY A 20 -16.71 -5.31 -8.65
N GLY A 21 -17.24 -5.87 -7.56
CA GLY A 21 -16.46 -6.71 -6.64
C GLY A 21 -15.82 -7.90 -7.36
N LEU A 22 -14.66 -8.34 -6.87
CA LEU A 22 -13.95 -9.47 -7.44
C LEU A 22 -14.80 -10.76 -7.34
N PRO A 23 -14.97 -11.52 -8.43
CA PRO A 23 -15.60 -12.85 -8.38
C PRO A 23 -14.92 -13.80 -7.38
N ASP A 24 -15.70 -14.69 -6.77
CA ASP A 24 -15.20 -15.63 -5.76
C ASP A 24 -14.18 -16.60 -6.34
N SER A 25 -14.43 -17.09 -7.56
CA SER A 25 -13.59 -18.04 -8.30
C SER A 25 -13.01 -17.41 -9.57
N PRO A 26 -11.80 -17.82 -10.00
CA PRO A 26 -11.27 -17.43 -11.31
C PRO A 26 -12.08 -18.07 -12.44
N ASP A 27 -12.09 -17.42 -13.59
CA ASP A 27 -12.68 -17.89 -14.83
C ASP A 27 -11.65 -18.77 -15.58
N PRO A 28 -11.92 -20.08 -15.78
CA PRO A 28 -10.98 -20.98 -16.45
C PRO A 28 -10.74 -20.63 -17.92
N GLU A 29 -11.75 -20.15 -18.63
CA GLU A 29 -11.62 -19.79 -20.06
C GLU A 29 -10.75 -18.54 -20.20
N LEU A 30 -10.99 -17.52 -19.39
CA LEU A 30 -10.14 -16.34 -19.35
C LEU A 30 -8.71 -16.70 -18.92
N THR A 31 -8.56 -17.51 -17.87
CA THR A 31 -7.23 -17.93 -17.38
C THR A 31 -6.43 -18.62 -18.48
N ASN A 32 -7.05 -19.56 -19.20
CA ASN A 32 -6.39 -20.22 -20.32
C ASN A 32 -6.06 -19.25 -21.46
N ALA A 33 -6.97 -18.32 -21.79
CA ALA A 33 -6.78 -17.36 -22.87
C ALA A 33 -5.67 -16.33 -22.61
N TYR A 34 -5.30 -16.07 -21.35
CA TYR A 34 -4.24 -15.12 -21.00
C TYR A 34 -2.83 -15.74 -20.92
N SER A 35 -2.72 -17.07 -20.95
CA SER A 35 -1.41 -17.71 -21.09
C SER A 35 -0.87 -17.45 -22.50
N CYS A 36 0.35 -16.94 -22.62
CA CYS A 36 0.91 -16.51 -23.89
C CYS A 36 2.44 -16.55 -23.93
N GLU A 37 2.96 -16.64 -25.15
CA GLU A 37 4.34 -16.24 -25.42
C GLU A 37 4.42 -14.71 -25.29
N VAL A 38 5.42 -14.23 -24.54
CA VAL A 38 5.61 -12.79 -24.33
C VAL A 38 6.08 -12.15 -25.64
N LEU A 39 7.11 -12.71 -26.26
CA LEU A 39 7.64 -12.26 -27.55
C LEU A 39 8.29 -13.43 -28.29
N HIS A 40 7.86 -13.65 -29.54
CA HIS A 40 8.54 -14.52 -30.50
C HIS A 40 9.18 -13.65 -31.58
N THR A 41 10.46 -13.88 -31.88
CA THR A 41 11.17 -13.14 -32.94
C THR A 41 11.53 -14.05 -34.10
N THR A 42 11.28 -13.56 -35.31
CA THR A 42 11.62 -14.24 -36.57
C THR A 42 12.78 -13.55 -37.29
N LYS A 43 13.10 -12.31 -36.90
CA LYS A 43 14.13 -11.46 -37.53
C LYS A 43 15.32 -11.27 -36.59
N GLY A 44 16.48 -11.00 -37.19
CA GLY A 44 17.73 -10.74 -36.47
C GLY A 44 18.60 -11.98 -36.19
N LEU A 45 19.64 -11.77 -35.38
CA LEU A 45 20.65 -12.78 -35.03
C LEU A 45 20.16 -13.80 -34.00
N LEU A 46 19.31 -13.37 -33.06
CA LEU A 46 18.67 -14.23 -32.07
C LEU A 46 17.18 -14.31 -32.43
N ARG A 47 16.71 -15.54 -32.68
CA ARG A 47 15.33 -15.86 -33.09
C ARG A 47 14.73 -16.85 -32.10
N GLY A 48 13.41 -16.91 -32.04
CA GLY A 48 12.65 -17.78 -31.13
C GLY A 48 12.00 -17.00 -29.98
N ASP A 49 11.64 -17.75 -28.94
CA ASP A 49 10.82 -17.27 -27.82
C ASP A 49 11.69 -16.58 -26.76
N TRP A 50 11.38 -15.32 -26.48
CA TRP A 50 12.10 -14.53 -25.48
C TRP A 50 11.58 -14.77 -24.08
N GLY A 51 10.33 -15.19 -23.95
CA GLY A 51 9.73 -15.53 -22.68
C GLY A 51 8.29 -15.98 -22.82
N SER A 52 7.76 -16.50 -21.74
CA SER A 52 6.38 -16.96 -21.64
C SER A 52 5.73 -16.44 -20.37
N PHE A 53 4.40 -16.30 -20.44
CA PHE A 53 3.56 -16.02 -19.30
C PHE A 53 2.54 -17.15 -19.17
N LYS A 54 2.55 -17.79 -18.01
CA LYS A 54 1.58 -18.81 -17.63
C LYS A 54 0.62 -18.20 -16.63
N ALA A 55 -0.61 -17.96 -17.07
CA ALA A 55 -1.67 -17.48 -16.19
C ALA A 55 -2.00 -18.54 -15.12
N GLU A 56 -2.18 -18.10 -13.89
CA GLU A 56 -2.60 -18.96 -12.78
C GLU A 56 -4.09 -18.75 -12.47
N ALA A 57 -4.53 -17.49 -12.47
CA ALA A 57 -5.92 -17.14 -12.23
C ALA A 57 -6.24 -15.79 -12.85
N PHE A 58 -7.31 -15.72 -13.64
CA PHE A 58 -7.94 -14.47 -14.08
C PHE A 58 -9.40 -14.46 -13.66
N TYR A 59 -9.86 -13.32 -13.16
CA TYR A 59 -11.20 -13.16 -12.59
C TYR A 59 -12.08 -12.28 -13.47
N ARG A 60 -11.48 -11.45 -14.31
CA ARG A 60 -12.18 -10.50 -15.18
C ARG A 60 -11.32 -10.19 -16.42
N PRO A 61 -11.95 -9.83 -17.55
CA PRO A 61 -11.20 -9.52 -18.77
C PRO A 61 -10.34 -8.26 -18.59
N LEU A 62 -9.12 -8.31 -19.14
CA LEU A 62 -8.24 -7.16 -19.25
C LEU A 62 -8.69 -6.25 -20.41
N PRO A 63 -8.76 -4.93 -20.21
CA PRO A 63 -8.79 -3.99 -21.31
C PRO A 63 -7.61 -4.23 -22.26
N GLY A 64 -7.90 -4.46 -23.55
CA GLY A 64 -6.89 -4.80 -24.57
C GLY A 64 -6.48 -6.29 -24.62
N GLY A 65 -7.07 -7.14 -23.76
CA GLY A 65 -6.87 -8.59 -23.80
C GLY A 65 -5.42 -9.03 -23.61
N VAL A 66 -5.06 -10.16 -24.21
CA VAL A 66 -3.72 -10.78 -24.09
C VAL A 66 -2.59 -9.87 -24.58
N THR A 67 -2.87 -8.96 -25.51
CA THR A 67 -1.90 -7.97 -26.00
C THR A 67 -1.42 -7.06 -24.87
N THR A 68 -2.30 -6.66 -23.95
CA THR A 68 -1.93 -5.86 -22.78
C THR A 68 -0.96 -6.61 -21.87
N VAL A 69 -1.21 -7.91 -21.61
CA VAL A 69 -0.28 -8.78 -20.86
C VAL A 69 1.08 -8.80 -21.55
N ARG A 70 1.10 -9.14 -22.84
CA ARG A 70 2.35 -9.24 -23.62
C ARG A 70 3.14 -7.94 -23.61
N HIS A 71 2.53 -6.80 -23.90
CA HIS A 71 3.23 -5.52 -23.97
C HIS A 71 3.84 -5.12 -22.62
N ILE A 72 3.09 -5.30 -21.52
CA ILE A 72 3.62 -5.03 -20.18
C ILE A 72 4.83 -5.92 -19.90
N LEU A 73 4.75 -7.22 -20.19
CA LEU A 73 5.85 -8.15 -19.93
C LEU A 73 7.05 -7.96 -20.86
N ILE A 74 6.84 -7.55 -22.10
CA ILE A 74 7.92 -7.12 -23.02
C ILE A 74 8.71 -5.96 -22.40
N ARG A 75 8.00 -4.99 -21.80
CA ARG A 75 8.63 -3.86 -21.13
C ARG A 75 9.35 -4.31 -19.85
N SER A 76 8.74 -5.16 -19.04
CA SER A 76 9.33 -5.62 -17.77
C SER A 76 10.58 -6.48 -17.95
N LEU A 77 10.64 -7.28 -19.02
CA LEU A 77 11.81 -8.10 -19.37
C LEU A 77 12.89 -7.31 -20.12
N GLU A 78 12.71 -6.01 -20.34
CA GLU A 78 13.62 -5.12 -21.07
C GLU A 78 13.91 -5.57 -22.53
N VAL A 79 12.94 -6.27 -23.15
CA VAL A 79 13.05 -6.80 -24.52
C VAL A 79 12.34 -5.94 -25.57
N SER A 80 11.92 -4.72 -25.23
CA SER A 80 11.18 -3.80 -26.13
C SER A 80 11.88 -3.59 -27.49
N LYS A 81 13.22 -3.43 -27.48
CA LYS A 81 14.01 -3.25 -28.72
C LYS A 81 13.90 -4.40 -29.72
N TYR A 82 13.55 -5.60 -29.25
CA TYR A 82 13.37 -6.77 -30.11
C TYR A 82 11.94 -6.84 -30.64
N ALA A 83 10.95 -6.48 -29.82
CA ALA A 83 9.56 -6.34 -30.25
C ALA A 83 9.40 -5.26 -31.35
N GLU A 84 10.08 -4.12 -31.20
CA GLU A 84 10.07 -3.03 -32.19
C GLU A 84 10.61 -3.47 -33.57
N ARG A 85 11.57 -4.39 -33.60
CA ARG A 85 12.09 -4.95 -34.87
C ARG A 85 11.09 -5.85 -35.58
N GLU A 86 10.18 -6.45 -34.82
CA GLU A 86 9.05 -7.20 -35.36
C GLU A 86 7.89 -6.28 -35.78
N GLY A 87 7.99 -4.97 -35.50
CA GLY A 87 6.98 -3.97 -35.83
C GLY A 87 5.97 -3.73 -34.72
N GLU A 88 6.21 -4.23 -33.50
CA GLU A 88 5.37 -3.94 -32.34
C GLU A 88 5.71 -2.58 -31.74
N VAL A 89 4.69 -1.78 -31.41
CA VAL A 89 4.85 -0.49 -30.73
C VAL A 89 4.50 -0.66 -29.26
N ILE A 90 5.51 -0.60 -28.39
CA ILE A 90 5.37 -0.84 -26.96
C ILE A 90 5.15 0.48 -26.22
N ALA A 91 3.89 0.87 -26.06
CA ALA A 91 3.47 2.04 -25.29
C ALA A 91 3.15 1.66 -23.83
N VAL A 92 4.18 1.31 -23.06
CA VAL A 92 4.05 0.92 -21.64
C VAL A 92 4.90 1.83 -20.77
N ASP A 93 4.27 2.40 -19.75
CA ASP A 93 4.92 3.28 -18.78
C ASP A 93 5.51 2.45 -17.63
N SER A 94 6.68 2.87 -17.12
CA SER A 94 7.11 2.47 -15.78
C SER A 94 6.42 3.40 -14.79
N LEU A 95 5.61 2.84 -13.90
CA LEU A 95 4.80 3.60 -12.94
C LEU A 95 5.51 3.79 -11.60
N GLY A 96 6.44 2.90 -11.26
CA GLY A 96 7.21 2.98 -10.04
C GLY A 96 7.98 1.70 -9.73
N GLU A 97 8.78 1.77 -8.69
CA GLU A 97 9.54 0.68 -8.12
C GLU A 97 9.25 0.66 -6.62
N GLY A 98 8.77 -0.48 -6.14
CA GLY A 98 8.63 -0.77 -4.71
C GLY A 98 9.79 -1.62 -4.22
N SER A 99 9.85 -1.88 -2.92
CA SER A 99 10.96 -2.61 -2.29
C SER A 99 11.26 -4.00 -2.88
N TYR A 100 10.27 -4.62 -3.53
CA TYR A 100 10.34 -5.99 -4.04
C TYR A 100 9.76 -6.15 -5.46
N ALA A 101 9.38 -5.05 -6.13
CA ALA A 101 8.62 -5.13 -7.38
C ALA A 101 8.80 -3.90 -8.25
N HIS A 102 8.71 -4.10 -9.57
CA HIS A 102 8.52 -3.01 -10.52
C HIS A 102 7.08 -2.97 -10.98
N VAL A 103 6.53 -1.76 -11.12
CA VAL A 103 5.16 -1.55 -11.58
C VAL A 103 5.17 -0.91 -12.96
N PHE A 104 4.47 -1.54 -13.88
CA PHE A 104 4.33 -1.08 -15.27
C PHE A 104 2.86 -0.85 -15.59
N GLY A 105 2.54 -0.02 -16.58
CA GLY A 105 1.14 0.18 -16.95
C GLY A 105 0.90 0.66 -18.37
N VAL A 106 -0.27 0.31 -18.87
CA VAL A 106 -0.79 0.70 -20.18
C VAL A 106 -2.30 0.90 -20.07
N ALA A 107 -2.80 2.02 -20.62
CA ALA A 107 -4.21 2.40 -20.54
C ALA A 107 -4.78 2.32 -19.11
N HIS A 108 -5.67 1.36 -18.84
CA HIS A 108 -6.33 1.17 -17.53
C HIS A 108 -5.75 0.01 -16.70
N VAL A 109 -4.64 -0.57 -17.13
CA VAL A 109 -4.03 -1.75 -16.49
C VAL A 109 -2.64 -1.39 -15.99
N ALA A 110 -2.36 -1.78 -14.76
CA ALA A 110 -1.05 -1.83 -14.15
C ALA A 110 -0.67 -3.28 -13.88
N ALA A 111 0.62 -3.62 -13.92
CA ALA A 111 1.12 -4.90 -13.44
C ALA A 111 2.25 -4.68 -12.45
N LYS A 112 2.13 -5.32 -11.28
CA LYS A 112 3.22 -5.47 -10.31
C LYS A 112 3.98 -6.74 -10.66
N VAL A 113 5.26 -6.60 -11.01
CA VAL A 113 6.13 -7.69 -11.44
C VAL A 113 7.21 -7.92 -10.38
N ILE A 114 7.23 -9.12 -9.81
CA ILE A 114 8.07 -9.53 -8.68
C ILE A 114 9.04 -10.61 -9.17
N SER A 115 10.34 -10.40 -9.03
CA SER A 115 11.36 -11.39 -9.39
C SER A 115 11.36 -12.56 -8.40
N ASP A 116 11.66 -13.76 -8.90
CA ASP A 116 11.91 -14.98 -8.11
C ASP A 116 13.13 -14.90 -7.18
N ARG A 117 13.93 -13.83 -7.28
CA ARG A 117 14.95 -13.47 -6.28
C ARG A 117 14.34 -13.06 -4.95
N GLU A 118 13.08 -12.63 -4.96
CA GLU A 118 12.34 -12.30 -3.76
C GLU A 118 11.89 -13.53 -2.99
N ARG A 119 11.61 -13.32 -1.69
CA ARG A 119 11.22 -14.43 -0.82
C ARG A 119 9.84 -14.96 -1.24
N PRO A 120 9.59 -16.28 -1.20
CA PRO A 120 8.29 -16.85 -1.61
C PRO A 120 7.06 -16.27 -0.90
N TRP A 121 7.22 -15.74 0.31
CA TRP A 121 6.12 -15.09 1.03
C TRP A 121 5.72 -13.75 0.40
N VAL A 122 6.63 -13.02 -0.24
CA VAL A 122 6.35 -11.74 -0.92
C VAL A 122 5.40 -11.97 -2.09
N HIS A 123 5.69 -12.98 -2.92
CA HIS A 123 4.83 -13.37 -4.04
C HIS A 123 3.42 -13.74 -3.56
N ARG A 124 3.33 -14.56 -2.49
CA ARG A 124 2.04 -14.95 -1.92
C ARG A 124 1.29 -13.77 -1.35
N ALA A 125 1.95 -12.92 -0.56
CA ALA A 125 1.34 -11.77 0.08
C ALA A 125 0.80 -10.78 -0.95
N ALA A 126 1.61 -10.42 -1.95
CA ALA A 126 1.20 -9.49 -3.01
C ALA A 126 -0.05 -9.97 -3.75
N VAL A 127 -0.15 -11.28 -4.06
CA VAL A 127 -1.32 -11.83 -4.73
C VAL A 127 -2.51 -11.99 -3.77
N GLN A 128 -2.32 -12.68 -2.65
CA GLN A 128 -3.41 -13.05 -1.75
C GLN A 128 -4.07 -11.83 -1.11
N GLU A 129 -3.26 -10.87 -0.65
CA GLU A 129 -3.79 -9.68 0.02
C GLU A 129 -4.40 -8.69 -0.96
N ALA A 130 -3.89 -8.58 -2.19
CA ALA A 130 -4.55 -7.79 -3.24
C ALA A 130 -5.92 -8.38 -3.61
N LEU A 131 -6.02 -9.71 -3.78
CA LEU A 131 -7.29 -10.38 -4.04
C LEU A 131 -8.27 -10.21 -2.88
N ARG A 132 -7.79 -10.28 -1.63
CA ARG A 132 -8.60 -10.09 -0.44
C ARG A 132 -9.10 -8.65 -0.32
N ALA A 133 -8.23 -7.67 -0.53
CA ALA A 133 -8.60 -6.25 -0.51
C ALA A 133 -9.70 -5.95 -1.55
N ASP A 134 -9.54 -6.43 -2.78
CA ASP A 134 -10.50 -6.19 -3.85
C ASP A 134 -11.88 -6.83 -3.58
N ARG A 135 -11.93 -8.05 -3.01
CA ARG A 135 -13.18 -8.67 -2.55
C ARG A 135 -13.90 -7.82 -1.49
N LEU A 136 -13.14 -7.12 -0.66
CA LEU A 136 -13.65 -6.20 0.35
C LEU A 136 -13.92 -4.79 -0.21
N LEU A 137 -13.81 -4.62 -1.53
CA LEU A 137 -13.95 -3.35 -2.24
C LEU A 137 -12.92 -2.28 -1.83
N LEU A 138 -11.74 -2.72 -1.40
CA LEU A 138 -10.60 -1.90 -1.05
C LEU A 138 -9.54 -1.96 -2.17
N GLY A 139 -8.74 -0.89 -2.28
CA GLY A 139 -7.58 -0.88 -3.17
C GLY A 139 -7.88 -1.00 -4.67
N PRO A 140 -6.85 -1.30 -5.48
CA PRO A 140 -6.98 -1.50 -6.91
C PRO A 140 -7.80 -2.74 -7.25
N ARG A 141 -8.55 -2.70 -8.36
CA ARG A 141 -9.25 -3.88 -8.87
C ARG A 141 -8.28 -4.86 -9.51
N VAL A 142 -8.28 -6.11 -9.10
CA VAL A 142 -7.39 -7.17 -9.60
C VAL A 142 -8.02 -7.87 -10.80
N PHE A 143 -7.28 -7.95 -11.90
CA PHE A 143 -7.69 -8.70 -13.10
C PHE A 143 -7.29 -10.17 -13.00
N GLY A 144 -6.07 -10.43 -12.59
CA GLY A 144 -5.50 -11.77 -12.52
C GLY A 144 -4.01 -11.77 -12.24
N HIS A 145 -3.42 -12.96 -12.12
CA HIS A 145 -2.00 -13.15 -11.91
C HIS A 145 -1.48 -14.41 -12.60
N GLY A 146 -0.16 -14.52 -12.68
CA GLY A 146 0.52 -15.70 -13.18
C GLY A 146 2.03 -15.61 -13.04
N THR A 147 2.71 -16.61 -13.60
CA THR A 147 4.17 -16.70 -13.63
C THR A 147 4.68 -16.23 -14.98
N VAL A 148 5.71 -15.38 -14.97
CA VAL A 148 6.47 -14.97 -16.16
C VAL A 148 7.86 -15.58 -16.11
N GLU A 149 8.36 -16.03 -17.26
CA GLU A 149 9.69 -16.61 -17.41
C GLU A 149 10.36 -16.09 -18.69
N GLN A 150 11.59 -15.63 -18.58
CA GLN A 150 12.42 -15.21 -19.70
C GLN A 150 13.34 -16.36 -20.13
N SER A 151 13.27 -16.72 -21.41
CA SER A 151 14.01 -17.83 -22.01
C SER A 151 15.22 -17.37 -22.81
N LEU A 152 15.23 -16.13 -23.34
CA LEU A 152 16.35 -15.56 -24.09
C LEU A 152 16.69 -14.15 -23.63
N GLY A 153 17.98 -13.79 -23.75
CA GLY A 153 18.47 -12.43 -23.50
C GLY A 153 18.68 -12.06 -22.04
N GLY A 154 18.44 -13.00 -21.12
CA GLY A 154 18.57 -12.81 -19.68
C GLY A 154 18.05 -14.02 -18.91
N HIS A 155 18.09 -13.94 -17.59
CA HIS A 155 17.42 -14.88 -16.71
C HIS A 155 16.48 -14.09 -15.79
N PHE A 156 15.19 -14.26 -16.03
CA PHE A 156 14.14 -13.73 -15.18
C PHE A 156 13.06 -14.79 -15.03
N ARG A 157 12.63 -15.01 -13.79
CA ARG A 157 11.38 -15.70 -13.49
C ARG A 157 10.69 -14.91 -12.39
N GLY A 158 9.37 -14.93 -12.34
CA GLY A 158 8.67 -14.11 -11.36
C GLY A 158 7.17 -14.21 -11.42
N THR A 159 6.52 -13.46 -10.54
CA THR A 159 5.06 -13.31 -10.51
C THR A 159 4.67 -11.98 -11.13
N ALA A 160 3.65 -11.99 -11.97
CA ALA A 160 3.00 -10.78 -12.46
C ALA A 160 1.56 -10.73 -11.93
N LEU A 161 1.22 -9.65 -11.24
CA LEU A 161 -0.13 -9.35 -10.74
C LEU A 161 -0.70 -8.17 -11.53
N PHE A 162 -1.77 -8.41 -12.29
CA PHE A 162 -2.45 -7.39 -13.10
C PHE A 162 -3.60 -6.76 -12.33
N MET A 163 -3.59 -5.44 -12.23
CA MET A 163 -4.54 -4.65 -11.47
C MET A 163 -4.94 -3.37 -12.23
N GLU A 164 -5.96 -2.69 -11.74
CA GLU A 164 -6.37 -1.38 -12.22
C GLU A 164 -5.22 -0.38 -12.12
N ARG A 165 -4.98 0.36 -13.21
CA ARG A 165 -4.07 1.51 -13.19
C ARG A 165 -4.78 2.70 -12.57
N LEU A 166 -4.30 3.11 -11.40
CA LEU A 166 -4.72 4.33 -10.71
C LEU A 166 -3.83 5.52 -11.07
N GLU A 167 -4.34 6.73 -10.86
CA GLU A 167 -3.64 7.98 -11.17
C GLU A 167 -2.82 8.48 -9.97
N PRO A 168 -1.68 9.16 -10.17
CA PRO A 168 -0.96 9.80 -9.07
C PRO A 168 -1.80 10.92 -8.43
N LEU A 169 -1.48 11.30 -7.18
CA LEU A 169 -2.23 12.29 -6.39
C LEU A 169 -2.26 13.70 -7.00
N GLY A 170 -1.33 14.05 -7.89
CA GLY A 170 -1.18 15.40 -8.43
C GLY A 170 -0.63 16.39 -7.39
N GLU A 171 -0.57 17.67 -7.75
CA GLU A 171 -0.07 18.75 -6.88
C GLU A 171 -1.15 19.32 -5.96
N GLU A 172 -2.42 19.20 -6.33
CA GLU A 172 -3.54 19.74 -5.55
C GLU A 172 -4.11 18.68 -4.59
N TRP A 173 -4.12 19.02 -3.29
CA TRP A 173 -4.74 18.23 -2.23
C TRP A 173 -5.80 19.07 -1.51
N SER A 174 -7.02 18.55 -1.39
CA SER A 174 -8.17 19.28 -0.85
C SER A 174 -8.69 18.71 0.48
N GLU A 175 -9.52 19.49 1.21
CA GLU A 175 -10.30 18.99 2.35
C GLU A 175 -11.21 17.82 2.00
N ALA A 176 -11.78 17.83 0.80
CA ALA A 176 -12.58 16.71 0.30
C ALA A 176 -11.72 15.44 0.14
N ASP A 177 -10.49 15.57 -0.38
CA ASP A 177 -9.56 14.44 -0.49
C ASP A 177 -9.20 13.87 0.88
N THR A 178 -8.90 14.74 1.85
CA THR A 178 -8.63 14.33 3.23
C THR A 178 -9.79 13.55 3.83
N ALA A 179 -11.03 14.05 3.69
CA ALA A 179 -12.21 13.37 4.19
C ALA A 179 -12.41 11.99 3.55
N VAL A 180 -12.18 11.88 2.23
CA VAL A 180 -12.24 10.60 1.52
C VAL A 180 -11.16 9.64 2.01
N LEU A 181 -9.90 10.08 2.13
CA LEU A 181 -8.81 9.23 2.57
C LEU A 181 -9.02 8.70 3.99
N LEU A 182 -9.44 9.56 4.93
CA LEU A 182 -9.78 9.12 6.29
C LEU A 182 -10.95 8.13 6.29
N GLY A 183 -11.93 8.34 5.40
CA GLY A 183 -13.02 7.38 5.16
C GLY A 183 -12.53 6.03 4.64
N GLU A 184 -11.58 6.01 3.70
CA GLU A 184 -10.95 4.78 3.20
C GLU A 184 -10.15 4.06 4.30
N ALA A 185 -9.37 4.79 5.10
CA ALA A 185 -8.64 4.23 6.24
C ALA A 185 -9.59 3.57 7.25
N ALA A 186 -10.72 4.21 7.58
CA ALA A 186 -11.75 3.64 8.43
C ALA A 186 -12.41 2.37 7.84
N LYS A 187 -12.50 2.25 6.50
CA LYS A 187 -12.96 1.01 5.84
C LYS A 187 -11.94 -0.11 5.97
N VAL A 188 -10.65 0.17 5.76
CA VAL A 188 -9.56 -0.80 5.96
C VAL A 188 -9.58 -1.33 7.40
N ALA A 189 -9.71 -0.43 8.38
CA ALA A 189 -9.73 -0.77 9.80
C ALA A 189 -10.85 -1.75 10.22
N ARG A 190 -11.95 -1.83 9.46
CA ARG A 190 -13.03 -2.81 9.72
C ARG A 190 -12.56 -4.24 9.55
N VAL A 191 -11.57 -4.46 8.68
CA VAL A 191 -11.17 -5.79 8.24
C VAL A 191 -9.76 -6.16 8.69
N GLY A 192 -8.88 -5.18 8.93
CA GLY A 192 -7.51 -5.43 9.39
C GLY A 192 -6.68 -4.17 9.51
N PHE A 193 -5.40 -4.37 9.81
CA PHE A 193 -4.34 -3.35 9.75
C PHE A 193 -3.78 -3.30 8.33
N HIS A 194 -3.60 -2.10 7.79
CA HIS A 194 -2.87 -1.89 6.53
C HIS A 194 -1.38 -2.17 6.70
N ASN A 195 -0.80 -1.80 7.85
CA ASN A 195 0.61 -1.94 8.21
C ASN A 195 1.63 -1.13 7.36
N ASP A 196 1.25 -0.59 6.20
CA ASP A 196 2.13 0.25 5.38
C ASP A 196 1.41 1.50 4.83
N LEU A 197 0.57 2.14 5.66
CA LEU A 197 -0.16 3.34 5.21
C LEU A 197 0.80 4.54 5.17
N LYS A 198 1.09 5.02 3.96
CA LYS A 198 1.96 6.16 3.67
C LYS A 198 1.49 6.86 2.41
N LEU A 199 1.89 8.12 2.20
CA LEU A 199 1.39 8.91 1.07
C LEU A 199 1.75 8.29 -0.29
N ALA A 200 2.89 7.61 -0.39
CA ALA A 200 3.29 6.85 -1.58
C ALA A 200 2.33 5.68 -1.91
N ASN A 201 1.57 5.21 -0.92
CA ASN A 201 0.58 4.14 -1.05
C ASN A 201 -0.85 4.72 -1.15
N VAL A 202 -0.99 5.96 -1.62
CA VAL A 202 -2.28 6.56 -1.94
C VAL A 202 -2.24 7.06 -3.38
N LEU A 203 -3.20 6.61 -4.19
CA LEU A 203 -3.41 7.01 -5.59
C LEU A 203 -4.83 7.53 -5.78
N ARG A 204 -5.21 7.88 -7.02
CA ARG A 204 -6.54 8.38 -7.37
C ARG A 204 -7.29 7.43 -8.29
N ARG A 205 -8.56 7.16 -7.94
CA ARG A 205 -9.58 6.59 -8.81
C ARG A 205 -10.62 7.67 -9.10
N GLU A 206 -10.77 8.05 -10.36
CA GLU A 206 -11.76 9.06 -10.77
C GLU A 206 -11.65 10.36 -9.95
N GLY A 207 -10.42 10.78 -9.68
CA GLY A 207 -10.13 11.98 -8.89
C GLY A 207 -10.25 11.81 -7.38
N LYS A 208 -10.58 10.62 -6.85
CA LYS A 208 -10.70 10.37 -5.40
C LYS A 208 -9.55 9.54 -4.86
N PRO A 209 -9.02 9.83 -3.65
CA PRO A 209 -7.99 9.00 -3.01
C PRO A 209 -8.41 7.55 -2.83
N VAL A 210 -7.46 6.64 -3.06
CA VAL A 210 -7.57 5.19 -2.86
C VAL A 210 -6.27 4.70 -2.23
N ILE A 211 -6.38 3.97 -1.12
CA ILE A 211 -5.26 3.31 -0.45
C ILE A 211 -4.86 2.07 -1.27
N ILE A 212 -3.56 1.87 -1.49
CA ILE A 212 -3.00 0.75 -2.29
C ILE A 212 -1.93 0.01 -1.49
N ASP A 213 -1.38 -1.06 -2.07
CA ASP A 213 -0.25 -1.84 -1.54
C ASP A 213 -0.55 -2.57 -0.21
N PHE A 214 -1.46 -3.54 -0.31
CA PHE A 214 -1.93 -4.37 0.82
C PHE A 214 -1.00 -5.54 1.16
N ASP A 215 0.22 -5.61 0.62
CA ASP A 215 1.14 -6.73 0.82
C ASP A 215 1.40 -7.05 2.31
N LEU A 216 1.35 -6.05 3.18
CA LEU A 216 1.56 -6.21 4.62
C LEU A 216 0.27 -6.32 5.43
N TRP A 217 -0.89 -6.24 4.78
CA TRP A 217 -2.19 -6.27 5.42
C TRP A 217 -2.35 -7.52 6.29
N SER A 218 -3.01 -7.36 7.43
CA SER A 218 -3.32 -8.48 8.33
C SER A 218 -4.53 -8.18 9.19
N PRO A 219 -5.42 -9.15 9.46
CA PRO A 219 -6.55 -8.92 10.36
C PRO A 219 -6.11 -8.63 11.80
N TRP A 220 -5.02 -9.25 12.26
CA TRP A 220 -4.66 -9.26 13.68
C TRP A 220 -3.21 -8.91 13.97
N ILE A 221 -2.33 -9.01 12.97
CA ILE A 221 -0.90 -8.82 13.17
C ILE A 221 -0.53 -7.39 12.82
N VAL A 222 -0.03 -6.68 13.81
CA VAL A 222 0.66 -5.42 13.63
C VAL A 222 2.09 -5.72 13.21
N LYS A 223 2.52 -5.11 12.10
CA LYS A 223 3.88 -5.27 11.56
C LYS A 223 4.56 -3.92 11.60
N VAL A 224 5.71 -3.88 12.26
CA VAL A 224 6.46 -2.65 12.45
C VAL A 224 7.89 -2.78 11.95
N ALA A 225 8.27 -1.94 11.00
CA ALA A 225 9.64 -1.84 10.55
C ALA A 225 10.52 -1.20 11.63
N VAL A 226 11.62 -1.85 11.99
CA VAL A 226 12.64 -1.35 12.90
C VAL A 226 14.02 -1.42 12.24
N THR A 227 15.00 -0.72 12.81
CA THR A 227 16.35 -0.60 12.25
C THR A 227 17.05 -1.92 11.90
N SER A 228 16.71 -3.01 12.59
CA SER A 228 17.31 -4.34 12.41
C SER A 228 16.38 -5.38 11.77
N GLY A 229 15.14 -5.03 11.40
CA GLY A 229 14.18 -5.99 10.86
C GLY A 229 12.72 -5.56 10.93
N CYS A 230 11.83 -6.52 11.12
CA CYS A 230 10.39 -6.31 11.31
C CYS A 230 9.97 -6.96 12.62
N LEU A 231 9.26 -6.21 13.46
CA LEU A 231 8.58 -6.74 14.64
C LEU A 231 7.14 -7.05 14.25
N GLU A 232 6.70 -8.27 14.55
CA GLU A 232 5.32 -8.70 14.34
C GLU A 232 4.70 -9.01 15.70
N HIS A 233 3.52 -8.46 15.95
CA HIS A 233 2.76 -8.74 17.16
C HIS A 233 1.33 -9.14 16.81
N ASP A 234 0.91 -10.30 17.29
CA ASP A 234 -0.47 -10.77 17.15
C ASP A 234 -1.34 -10.18 18.25
N PHE A 235 -2.33 -9.39 17.85
CA PHE A 235 -3.29 -8.76 18.74
C PHE A 235 -4.61 -9.51 18.86
N GLN A 236 -4.78 -10.68 18.21
CA GLN A 236 -6.06 -11.38 18.17
C GLN A 236 -6.60 -11.66 19.56
N GLU A 237 -5.83 -12.33 20.42
CA GLU A 237 -6.25 -12.72 21.77
C GLU A 237 -6.65 -11.53 22.64
N PHE A 238 -6.11 -10.34 22.35
CA PHE A 238 -6.37 -9.13 23.11
C PHE A 238 -7.55 -8.32 22.59
N LEU A 239 -7.67 -8.19 21.26
CA LEU A 239 -8.67 -7.32 20.63
C LEU A 239 -9.99 -8.05 20.39
N GLU A 240 -9.94 -9.32 20.00
CA GLU A 240 -11.15 -10.11 19.69
C GLU A 240 -12.19 -10.09 20.82
N PRO A 241 -11.82 -10.23 22.12
CA PRO A 241 -12.79 -10.16 23.21
C PRO A 241 -13.43 -8.78 23.43
N LEU A 242 -12.86 -7.70 22.87
CA LEU A 242 -13.33 -6.33 23.08
C LEU A 242 -14.47 -5.95 22.13
N GLY A 243 -14.73 -6.77 21.11
CA GLY A 243 -15.78 -6.58 20.12
C GLY A 243 -15.42 -5.64 18.98
N ASP A 244 -16.16 -5.75 17.88
CA ASP A 244 -15.85 -5.11 16.59
C ASP A 244 -15.58 -3.60 16.65
N PRO A 245 -16.34 -2.77 17.40
CA PRO A 245 -16.08 -1.33 17.45
C PRO A 245 -14.71 -1.00 18.07
N ALA A 246 -14.32 -1.72 19.11
CA ALA A 246 -13.06 -1.53 19.81
C ALA A 246 -11.88 -1.98 18.94
N VAL A 247 -12.02 -3.14 18.29
CA VAL A 247 -11.06 -3.68 17.32
C VAL A 247 -10.85 -2.71 16.16
N GLN A 248 -11.94 -2.23 15.55
CA GLN A 248 -11.90 -1.30 14.42
C GLN A 248 -11.21 0.01 14.81
N ASN A 249 -11.59 0.62 15.93
CA ASN A 249 -10.99 1.87 16.39
C ASN A 249 -9.49 1.71 16.64
N PHE A 250 -9.05 0.56 17.15
CA PHE A 250 -7.63 0.31 17.43
C PHE A 250 -6.84 0.14 16.13
N ARG A 251 -7.38 -0.60 15.16
CA ARG A 251 -6.79 -0.73 13.82
C ARG A 251 -6.65 0.61 13.12
N GLU A 252 -7.72 1.41 13.12
CA GLU A 252 -7.72 2.74 12.52
C GLU A 252 -6.69 3.66 13.19
N TYR A 253 -6.65 3.62 14.53
CA TYR A 253 -5.68 4.38 15.29
C TYR A 253 -4.24 4.02 14.90
N TYR A 254 -3.92 2.72 14.84
CA TYR A 254 -2.57 2.26 14.50
C TYR A 254 -2.15 2.73 13.09
N ASP A 255 -2.97 2.47 12.07
CA ASP A 255 -2.62 2.82 10.70
C ASP A 255 -2.51 4.34 10.49
N LEU A 256 -3.42 5.12 11.08
CA LEU A 256 -3.36 6.60 11.01
C LEU A 256 -2.17 7.15 11.80
N PHE A 257 -1.81 6.52 12.91
CA PHE A 257 -0.65 6.91 13.69
C PHE A 257 0.62 6.69 12.85
N ALA A 258 0.81 5.48 12.30
CA ALA A 258 1.93 5.17 11.41
C ALA A 258 1.96 6.12 10.20
N PHE A 259 0.80 6.41 9.62
CA PHE A 259 0.67 7.34 8.50
C PHE A 259 1.13 8.75 8.87
N SER A 260 0.69 9.28 10.02
CA SER A 260 1.01 10.63 10.48
C SER A 260 2.52 10.87 10.64
N LEU A 261 3.30 9.83 10.93
CA LEU A 261 4.76 9.92 10.98
C LEU A 261 5.35 10.23 9.61
N THR A 262 4.71 9.76 8.53
CA THR A 262 5.18 9.96 7.14
C THR A 262 4.77 11.30 6.53
N LEU A 263 3.93 12.07 7.21
CA LEU A 263 3.38 13.32 6.71
C LEU A 263 4.23 14.52 7.11
N GLN A 264 4.30 15.51 6.22
CA GLN A 264 4.79 16.85 6.54
C GLN A 264 3.66 17.69 7.12
N ASP A 265 3.99 18.76 7.85
CA ASP A 265 2.98 19.70 8.32
C ASP A 265 2.19 20.27 7.14
N GLY A 266 0.87 20.28 7.30
CA GLY A 266 -0.09 20.56 6.25
C GLY A 266 -1.48 20.10 6.64
N GLN A 267 -2.42 20.36 5.75
CA GLN A 267 -3.84 20.11 6.01
C GLN A 267 -4.14 18.63 6.30
N LEU A 268 -3.57 17.71 5.51
CA LEU A 268 -3.75 16.27 5.70
C LEU A 268 -3.19 15.80 7.05
N TYR A 269 -2.04 16.32 7.44
CA TYR A 269 -1.41 16.02 8.72
C TYR A 269 -2.31 16.47 9.88
N ARG A 270 -2.75 17.73 9.89
CA ARG A 270 -3.60 18.28 10.95
C ARG A 270 -4.94 17.55 11.07
N SER A 271 -5.59 17.21 9.95
CA SER A 271 -6.82 16.41 9.99
C SER A 271 -6.58 14.99 10.48
N THR A 272 -5.44 14.38 10.15
CA THR A 272 -5.05 13.06 10.68
C THR A 272 -4.86 13.14 12.19
N LEU A 273 -4.18 14.18 12.70
CA LEU A 273 -4.03 14.41 14.13
C LEU A 273 -5.37 14.60 14.86
N GLN A 274 -6.29 15.38 14.28
CA GLN A 274 -7.64 15.55 14.84
C GLN A 274 -8.40 14.21 14.92
N ARG A 275 -8.26 13.36 13.89
CA ARG A 275 -8.87 12.03 13.91
C ARG A 275 -8.23 11.13 14.98
N LEU A 276 -6.91 11.16 15.13
CA LEU A 276 -6.20 10.44 16.20
C LEU A 276 -6.66 10.86 17.59
N GLN A 277 -6.86 12.17 17.83
CA GLN A 277 -7.42 12.69 19.08
C GLN A 277 -8.83 12.16 19.36
N ALA A 278 -9.69 12.10 18.33
CA ALA A 278 -11.03 11.53 18.49
C ALA A 278 -10.99 10.02 18.77
N LEU A 279 -10.13 9.27 18.06
CA LEU A 279 -9.96 7.83 18.26
C LEU A 279 -9.42 7.51 19.66
N TRP A 280 -8.50 8.34 20.18
CA TRP A 280 -7.99 8.19 21.54
C TRP A 280 -9.11 8.15 22.59
N ALA A 281 -10.02 9.13 22.55
CA ALA A 281 -11.14 9.18 23.48
C ALA A 281 -12.04 7.94 23.39
N MET A 282 -12.13 7.34 22.19
CA MET A 282 -12.89 6.11 21.96
C MET A 282 -12.16 4.84 22.40
N LEU A 283 -10.83 4.86 22.53
CA LEU A 283 -10.01 3.69 22.87
C LEU A 283 -9.69 3.60 24.36
N GLU A 284 -9.66 4.72 25.06
CA GLU A 284 -9.15 4.78 26.43
C GLU A 284 -9.83 3.77 27.36
N VAL A 285 -11.16 3.80 27.42
CA VAL A 285 -11.95 2.92 28.28
C VAL A 285 -12.07 1.50 27.71
N PRO A 286 -12.49 1.28 26.45
CA PRO A 286 -12.79 -0.06 25.96
C PRO A 286 -11.56 -0.88 25.55
N VAL A 287 -10.42 -0.24 25.24
CA VAL A 287 -9.23 -0.94 24.73
C VAL A 287 -8.06 -0.83 25.69
N LEU A 288 -7.69 0.39 26.08
CA LEU A 288 -6.48 0.58 26.88
C LEU A 288 -6.65 0.10 28.33
N CYS A 289 -7.83 0.30 28.93
CA CYS A 289 -8.09 -0.22 30.28
C CYS A 289 -7.99 -1.75 30.34
N PRO A 290 -8.66 -2.53 29.47
CA PRO A 290 -8.52 -3.99 29.48
C PRO A 290 -7.09 -4.45 29.18
N LEU A 291 -6.44 -3.88 28.16
CA LEU A 291 -5.06 -4.22 27.79
C LEU A 291 -4.09 -4.03 28.97
N SER A 292 -4.21 -2.90 29.69
CA SER A 292 -3.36 -2.61 30.86
C SER A 292 -3.50 -3.65 31.99
N LYS A 293 -4.69 -4.25 32.13
CA LYS A 293 -4.96 -5.26 33.16
C LYS A 293 -4.46 -6.64 32.77
N VAL A 294 -4.52 -6.98 31.48
CA VAL A 294 -4.13 -8.31 30.97
C VAL A 294 -2.62 -8.44 30.81
N LEU A 295 -1.96 -7.40 30.28
CA LEU A 295 -0.52 -7.46 30.03
C LEU A 295 0.29 -7.43 31.34
N GLY A 296 -0.25 -6.81 32.41
CA GLY A 296 0.51 -6.53 33.62
C GLY A 296 1.59 -5.48 33.36
N THR A 297 1.83 -4.58 34.31
CA THR A 297 2.79 -3.47 34.15
C THR A 297 4.22 -3.93 33.84
N GLU A 298 4.58 -5.17 34.19
CA GLU A 298 5.92 -5.74 33.97
C GLU A 298 6.14 -6.26 32.54
N LYS A 299 5.16 -6.93 31.90
CA LYS A 299 5.32 -7.37 30.49
C LYS A 299 5.22 -6.23 29.49
N LEU A 300 4.63 -5.10 29.87
CA LEU A 300 4.61 -3.88 29.05
C LEU A 300 6.01 -3.30 28.79
N GLY A 301 7.01 -3.65 29.60
CA GLY A 301 8.42 -3.35 29.35
C GLY A 301 9.16 -4.38 28.49
N GLU A 302 8.58 -5.57 28.28
CA GLU A 302 9.14 -6.65 27.45
C GLU A 302 8.57 -6.68 26.03
N VAL A 303 7.35 -6.15 25.84
CA VAL A 303 6.76 -5.99 24.51
C VAL A 303 7.31 -4.72 23.88
N PRO A 304 7.98 -4.79 22.72
CA PRO A 304 8.62 -3.65 22.08
C PRO A 304 7.54 -2.80 21.40
N PHE A 305 6.71 -2.16 22.21
CA PHE A 305 5.84 -1.11 21.71
C PHE A 305 6.65 0.12 21.34
N GLU A 306 7.87 0.26 21.88
CA GLU A 306 8.89 1.26 21.55
C GLU A 306 9.54 0.95 20.19
N VAL A 307 9.12 1.68 19.16
CA VAL A 307 9.56 1.52 17.77
C VAL A 307 10.35 2.76 17.37
N LEU A 308 11.57 2.56 16.87
CA LEU A 308 12.35 3.63 16.24
C LEU A 308 11.84 3.87 14.81
N VAL A 309 11.01 4.89 14.61
CA VAL A 309 10.52 5.25 13.27
C VAL A 309 11.50 6.26 12.66
N ARG A 310 12.04 5.93 11.48
CA ARG A 310 12.85 6.83 10.67
C ARG A 310 11.96 7.51 9.64
N VAL A 311 11.78 8.81 9.77
CA VAL A 311 11.34 9.73 8.71
C VAL A 311 12.50 10.74 8.55
N PRO A 312 12.61 11.64 7.54
CA PRO A 312 13.90 12.26 7.15
C PRO A 312 14.58 13.14 8.22
N LEU A 313 14.03 13.18 9.43
CA LEU A 313 14.58 13.75 10.64
C LEU A 313 14.54 12.66 11.73
N ARG A 314 15.73 12.28 12.23
CA ARG A 314 16.06 11.64 13.53
C ARG A 314 15.07 10.59 14.08
N GLY A 315 15.55 9.37 14.29
CA GLY A 315 14.74 8.24 14.75
C GLY A 315 13.97 8.55 16.05
N VAL A 316 12.65 8.41 16.00
CA VAL A 316 11.74 8.63 17.14
C VAL A 316 11.39 7.29 17.73
N THR A 317 11.57 7.09 19.04
CA THR A 317 11.05 5.94 19.76
C THR A 317 9.60 6.20 20.15
N VAL A 318 8.68 5.49 19.52
CA VAL A 318 7.23 5.60 19.76
C VAL A 318 6.79 4.38 20.56
N ASN A 319 6.04 4.54 21.65
CA ASN A 319 5.32 3.41 22.25
C ASN A 319 3.90 3.32 21.66
N LEU A 320 3.57 2.23 20.95
CA LEU A 320 2.25 2.03 20.32
C LEU A 320 1.06 2.05 21.28
N LEU A 321 1.27 1.99 22.60
CA LEU A 321 0.26 2.14 23.65
C LEU A 321 0.38 3.48 24.41
N ASP A 322 1.48 4.24 24.24
CA ASP A 322 1.65 5.62 24.75
C ASP A 322 1.11 6.64 23.75
N LEU A 323 -0.19 6.54 23.49
CA LEU A 323 -0.83 7.35 22.46
C LEU A 323 -0.82 8.85 22.81
N ARG A 324 -0.76 9.19 24.11
CA ARG A 324 -0.60 10.58 24.60
C ARG A 324 0.81 11.11 24.31
N GLY A 325 1.86 10.35 24.64
CA GLY A 325 3.24 10.73 24.34
C GLY A 325 3.49 10.84 22.83
N ASN A 326 2.83 9.99 22.05
CA ASN A 326 2.89 10.04 20.59
C ASN A 326 2.22 11.30 20.03
N LEU A 327 1.03 11.67 20.53
CA LEU A 327 0.35 12.90 20.15
C LEU A 327 1.13 14.16 20.57
N PHE A 328 1.81 14.10 21.72
CA PHE A 328 2.70 15.16 22.19
C PHE A 328 3.89 15.40 21.26
N ALA A 329 4.55 14.34 20.80
CA ALA A 329 5.68 14.43 19.88
C ALA A 329 5.33 15.16 18.56
N HIS A 330 4.09 15.00 18.11
CA HIS A 330 3.56 15.72 16.95
C HIS A 330 3.37 17.22 17.21
N LEU A 331 2.86 17.59 18.38
CA LEU A 331 2.49 18.97 18.68
C LEU A 331 3.66 19.85 19.16
N GLN A 332 4.76 19.26 19.64
CA GLN A 332 5.99 20.02 19.92
C GLN A 332 6.66 20.59 18.67
N ASN A 333 6.44 19.98 17.50
CA ASN A 333 7.01 20.45 16.23
C ASN A 333 6.23 21.62 15.59
N GLU A 334 5.05 21.99 16.09
CA GLU A 334 4.22 23.09 15.55
C GLU A 334 4.62 24.50 16.05
N GLY A 335 5.75 24.65 16.76
CA GLY A 335 6.44 25.94 16.90
C GLY A 335 5.90 26.95 17.94
N ASP A 336 4.76 26.70 18.60
CA ASP A 336 4.18 27.65 19.57
C ASP A 336 4.09 27.14 21.02
N ALA A 337 4.50 25.90 21.30
CA ALA A 337 4.57 25.37 22.68
C ALA A 337 6.01 25.40 23.19
N ALA A 338 6.23 25.93 24.39
CA ALA A 338 7.54 25.87 25.05
C ALA A 338 8.06 24.41 25.08
N PRO A 339 9.37 24.17 24.84
CA PRO A 339 9.94 22.83 24.90
C PRO A 339 9.65 22.20 26.27
N GLY A 340 8.78 21.19 26.26
CA GLY A 340 8.32 20.42 27.43
C GLY A 340 6.86 20.62 27.83
N ALA A 341 6.11 21.55 27.22
CA ALA A 341 4.70 21.78 27.53
C ALA A 341 3.79 20.96 26.62
N LEU A 342 2.97 20.09 27.20
CA LEU A 342 1.89 19.41 26.49
C LEU A 342 0.85 20.46 26.09
N PRO A 343 0.29 20.44 24.87
CA PRO A 343 -0.86 21.27 24.54
C PRO A 343 -1.97 21.02 25.56
N ALA A 344 -2.67 22.07 26.03
CA ALA A 344 -3.70 21.94 27.06
C ALA A 344 -4.73 20.82 26.82
N PRO A 345 -5.14 20.49 25.57
CA PRO A 345 -5.98 19.32 25.31
C PRO A 345 -5.30 17.98 25.63
N CYS A 346 -3.99 17.88 25.41
CA CYS A 346 -3.16 16.70 25.68
C CYS A 346 -2.82 16.56 27.17
N GLU A 347 -2.77 17.66 27.92
CA GLU A 347 -2.59 17.63 29.38
C GLU A 347 -3.74 16.94 30.11
N GLN A 348 -4.95 17.08 29.55
CA GLN A 348 -6.18 16.50 30.07
C GLN A 348 -6.37 15.02 29.72
N LEU A 349 -5.58 14.47 28.78
CA LEU A 349 -5.66 13.07 28.40
C LEU A 349 -5.03 12.19 29.49
N PRO A 350 -5.73 11.22 30.08
CA PRO A 350 -5.16 10.37 31.12
C PRO A 350 -3.99 9.53 30.59
N GLN A 351 -2.80 9.67 31.21
CA GLN A 351 -1.62 8.86 30.85
C GLN A 351 -1.62 7.56 31.65
N ARG A 352 -2.06 6.47 31.03
CA ARG A 352 -2.08 5.14 31.67
C ARG A 352 -0.79 4.35 31.47
N PHE A 353 -0.09 4.61 30.37
CA PHE A 353 1.22 4.04 30.07
C PHE A 353 2.22 5.18 29.98
N LYS A 354 3.31 5.11 30.76
CA LYS A 354 4.47 5.97 30.58
C LYS A 354 5.45 5.19 29.72
N SER A 355 5.79 5.67 28.52
CA SER A 355 6.99 5.17 27.87
C SER A 355 8.23 5.81 28.53
N ASN A 356 9.36 5.11 28.46
CA ASN A 356 10.67 5.72 28.70
C ASN A 356 11.15 6.46 27.44
N GLY A 357 10.25 6.62 26.45
CA GLY A 357 10.50 7.22 25.17
C GLY A 357 11.16 8.56 25.35
N VAL A 358 12.42 8.61 24.95
CA VAL A 358 13.13 9.86 24.75
C VAL A 358 12.47 10.53 23.54
N TYR A 359 11.44 11.34 23.81
CA TYR A 359 10.82 12.22 22.83
C TYR A 359 11.81 13.37 22.60
N TRP A 360 12.72 13.17 21.65
CA TRP A 360 13.73 14.19 21.36
C TRP A 360 13.07 15.34 20.57
N PRO A 361 13.38 16.60 20.92
CA PRO A 361 12.88 17.77 20.20
C PRO A 361 13.42 17.87 18.77
#